data_AF-A0A8C1XPN2-F1
#
_entry.id   AF-A0A8C1XPN2-F1
#
_cell.length_a   1.000
_cell.length_b   1.000
_cell.length_c   1.000
_cell.angle_alpha   90.00
_cell.angle_beta   90.00
_cell.angle_gamma   90.00
#
_symmetry.space_group_name_H-M   'P 1'
#
loop_
_entity.id
_entity.type
_entity.pdbx_description
1 polymer ?
#
loop_
_entity_poly.entity_id
_entity_poly.type
_entity_poly.pdbx_seq_one_letter_code
_entity_poly.pdbx_strand_id
1 'polypeptide(L)'
;IFGHLVLLIGSLEEVHMPQNGINYQGVTALATAMQHNPQLRVLNLNDNTFTKRGAIAMAQALKHLRNVQVINFGDCLVRSEGASAISETLTEGLPILKELNLSFGEITKDAALEVARSVQHKDQLEKLDLNGNSLGEDGCENLREVMENMNMADKLGSLSDDEGEPEEDEDEEEDDDDDYEDVEEEEEEEGEKSELNQFSTPPSAPRTPDASTFLSFPSPDKLLRLGAKRSFLLQQQVDVLDASKTAEAFLKISSVYKEDDAEVKAAVLESIDAVLSKAFLTPSFQGLSFMSSMLVMLGLLKVQTFSLVYFFRFTWKCHVTKIGHECDLMLISTQLLLLNPDCGADLGLHQHYIITTLH
;
A
#
# COMPACT_ATOMS: atom_id res chain seq x y z
N ILE A 1 -5.55 -7.19 2.39
CA ILE A 1 -4.47 -7.41 3.40
C ILE A 1 -3.42 -6.30 3.37
N PHE A 2 -2.89 -5.93 2.20
CA PHE A 2 -1.89 -4.87 2.10
C PHE A 2 -2.39 -3.50 2.62
N GLY A 3 -3.64 -3.11 2.32
CA GLY A 3 -4.26 -1.91 2.92
C GLY A 3 -4.26 -1.92 4.45
N HIS A 4 -4.61 -3.05 5.09
CA HIS A 4 -4.54 -3.17 6.55
C HIS A 4 -3.11 -3.00 7.10
N LEU A 5 -2.09 -3.46 6.37
CA LEU A 5 -0.70 -3.25 6.76
C LEU A 5 -0.31 -1.76 6.68
N VAL A 6 -0.72 -1.07 5.61
CA VAL A 6 -0.51 0.38 5.45
C VAL A 6 -1.16 1.16 6.59
N LEU A 7 -2.36 0.77 7.02
CA LEU A 7 -3.09 1.39 8.13
C LEU A 7 -2.29 1.31 9.45
N LEU A 8 -1.61 0.19 9.70
CA LEU A 8 -0.88 -0.04 10.95
C LEU A 8 0.48 0.66 11.03
N ILE A 9 1.09 1.05 9.90
CA ILE A 9 2.46 1.60 9.90
C ILE A 9 2.50 3.04 10.45
N GLY A 10 1.52 3.87 10.11
CA GLY A 10 1.37 5.27 10.56
C GLY A 10 2.53 6.23 10.24
N SER A 11 3.60 5.74 9.62
CA SER A 11 4.89 6.40 9.44
C SER A 11 5.43 6.27 8.02
N LEU A 12 4.58 5.85 7.06
CA LEU A 12 4.99 5.79 5.66
C LEU A 12 5.26 7.20 5.12
N GLU A 13 6.37 7.32 4.40
CA GLU A 13 6.76 8.56 3.71
C GLU A 13 6.64 8.44 2.19
N GLU A 14 6.83 7.24 1.62
CA GLU A 14 6.82 7.04 0.17
C GLU A 14 6.09 5.74 -0.17
N VAL A 15 5.19 5.79 -1.16
CA VAL A 15 4.54 4.62 -1.74
C VAL A 15 4.75 4.64 -3.25
N HIS A 16 5.36 3.56 -3.75
CA HIS A 16 5.59 3.33 -5.16
C HIS A 16 5.05 1.96 -5.54
N MET A 17 3.94 1.93 -6.27
CA MET A 17 3.32 0.71 -6.77
C MET A 17 2.83 0.88 -8.22
N PRO A 18 3.66 1.36 -9.15
CA PRO A 18 3.25 1.44 -10.54
C PRO A 18 3.05 0.05 -11.15
N GLN A 19 2.17 -0.09 -12.13
CA GLN A 19 2.02 -1.30 -12.95
C GLN A 19 1.69 -2.57 -12.17
N ASN A 20 0.86 -2.46 -11.13
CA ASN A 20 0.49 -3.62 -10.30
C ASN A 20 -0.89 -4.17 -10.60
N GLY A 21 -1.61 -3.60 -11.58
CA GLY A 21 -2.97 -4.03 -11.92
C GLY A 21 -3.95 -3.90 -10.75
N ILE A 22 -3.75 -2.91 -9.88
CA ILE A 22 -4.63 -2.65 -8.74
C ILE A 22 -5.90 -2.01 -9.30
N ASN A 23 -7.04 -2.69 -9.12
CA ASN A 23 -8.34 -2.19 -9.53
C ASN A 23 -8.92 -1.18 -8.53
N TYR A 24 -10.06 -0.58 -8.86
CA TYR A 24 -10.68 0.49 -8.06
C TYR A 24 -10.93 0.06 -6.60
N GLN A 25 -11.33 -1.19 -6.34
CA GLN A 25 -11.54 -1.71 -4.98
C GLN A 25 -10.23 -1.72 -4.17
N GLY A 26 -9.15 -2.17 -4.80
CA GLY A 26 -7.82 -2.16 -4.20
C GLY A 26 -7.31 -0.74 -3.93
N VAL A 27 -7.55 0.19 -4.87
CA VAL A 27 -7.22 1.61 -4.72
C VAL A 27 -8.02 2.24 -3.58
N THR A 28 -9.32 1.97 -3.47
CA THR A 28 -10.16 2.46 -2.36
C THR A 28 -9.63 1.95 -1.02
N ALA A 29 -9.32 0.66 -0.91
CA ALA A 29 -8.76 0.10 0.32
C ALA A 29 -7.38 0.71 0.66
N LEU A 30 -6.56 1.00 -0.35
CA LEU A 30 -5.30 1.73 -0.18
C LEU A 30 -5.53 3.16 0.29
N ALA A 31 -6.48 3.89 -0.30
CA ALA A 31 -6.82 5.26 0.05
C ALA A 31 -7.21 5.37 1.53
N THR A 32 -8.15 4.52 1.98
CA THR A 32 -8.58 4.45 3.38
C THR A 32 -7.43 4.13 4.33
N ALA A 33 -6.46 3.32 3.90
CA ALA A 33 -5.29 3.03 4.71
C ALA A 33 -4.27 4.19 4.72
N MET A 34 -4.03 4.81 3.57
CA MET A 34 -3.05 5.88 3.39
C MET A 34 -3.38 7.11 4.22
N GLN A 35 -4.66 7.45 4.42
CA GLN A 35 -5.07 8.61 5.23
C GLN A 35 -4.52 8.58 6.67
N HIS A 36 -4.16 7.40 7.18
CA HIS A 36 -3.55 7.20 8.50
C HIS A 36 -2.03 7.40 8.53
N ASN A 37 -1.41 7.75 7.40
CA ASN A 37 0.03 7.98 7.25
C ASN A 37 0.30 9.45 6.88
N PRO A 38 0.16 10.41 7.82
CA PRO A 38 0.27 11.83 7.53
C PRO A 38 1.68 12.28 7.10
N GLN A 39 2.68 11.42 7.23
CA GLN A 39 4.06 11.68 6.79
C GLN A 39 4.29 11.33 5.31
N LEU A 40 3.27 10.86 4.59
CA LEU A 40 3.38 10.56 3.17
C LEU A 40 3.75 11.81 2.37
N ARG A 41 4.79 11.64 1.56
CA ARG A 41 5.41 12.63 0.68
C ARG A 41 5.30 12.24 -0.78
N VAL A 42 5.39 10.95 -1.09
CA VAL A 42 5.35 10.45 -2.47
C VAL A 42 4.29 9.38 -2.60
N LEU A 43 3.38 9.57 -3.57
CA LEU A 43 2.36 8.63 -3.96
C LEU A 43 2.48 8.38 -5.46
N ASN A 44 3.05 7.24 -5.83
CA ASN A 44 3.16 6.81 -7.21
C ASN A 44 2.39 5.50 -7.39
N LEU A 45 1.24 5.60 -8.06
CA LEU A 45 0.35 4.50 -8.40
C LEU A 45 0.07 4.44 -9.91
N ASN A 46 0.98 4.99 -10.72
CA ASN A 46 0.88 5.04 -12.17
C ASN A 46 0.56 3.66 -12.79
N ASP A 47 -0.26 3.62 -13.84
CA ASP A 47 -0.61 2.39 -14.56
C ASP A 47 -1.23 1.35 -13.60
N ASN A 48 -2.31 1.78 -12.96
CA ASN A 48 -3.23 0.97 -12.16
C ASN A 48 -4.66 1.45 -12.43
N THR A 49 -5.64 0.58 -12.36
CA THR A 49 -7.00 0.88 -12.79
C THR A 49 -7.82 1.54 -11.67
N PHE A 50 -7.71 2.87 -11.52
CA PHE A 50 -8.46 3.59 -10.49
C PHE A 50 -9.94 3.67 -10.83
N THR A 51 -10.26 3.93 -12.11
CA THR A 51 -11.56 4.42 -12.56
C THR A 51 -11.96 5.71 -11.82
N LYS A 52 -13.15 6.26 -12.13
CA LYS A 52 -13.69 7.39 -11.36
C LYS A 52 -13.84 7.09 -9.87
N ARG A 53 -14.22 5.85 -9.52
CA ARG A 53 -14.50 5.44 -8.13
C ARG A 53 -13.23 5.47 -7.27
N GLY A 54 -12.15 4.85 -7.74
CA GLY A 54 -10.87 4.84 -7.03
C GLY A 54 -10.21 6.22 -6.95
N ALA A 55 -10.36 7.04 -8.00
CA ALA A 55 -9.88 8.42 -8.00
C ALA A 55 -10.57 9.29 -6.94
N ILE A 56 -11.90 9.18 -6.80
CA ILE A 56 -12.67 9.89 -5.76
C ILE A 56 -12.22 9.43 -4.36
N ALA A 57 -12.02 8.12 -4.15
CA ALA A 57 -11.52 7.61 -2.88
C ALA A 57 -10.12 8.16 -2.54
N MET A 58 -9.21 8.21 -3.53
CA MET A 58 -7.89 8.81 -3.35
C MET A 58 -7.96 10.31 -3.06
N ALA A 59 -8.86 11.05 -3.71
CA ALA A 59 -9.09 12.46 -3.42
C ALA A 59 -9.51 12.67 -1.95
N GLN A 60 -10.44 11.86 -1.44
CA GLN A 60 -10.84 11.91 -0.03
C GLN A 60 -9.66 11.64 0.92
N ALA A 61 -8.85 10.63 0.64
CA ALA A 61 -7.67 10.33 1.46
C ALA A 61 -6.63 11.49 1.44
N LEU A 62 -6.40 12.10 0.28
CA LEU A 62 -5.44 13.20 0.10
C LEU A 62 -5.75 14.42 0.99
N LYS A 63 -7.00 14.64 1.41
CA LYS A 63 -7.38 15.72 2.36
C LYS A 63 -6.62 15.64 3.68
N HIS A 64 -6.18 14.44 4.06
CA HIS A 64 -5.44 14.15 5.29
C HIS A 64 -3.91 14.18 5.11
N LEU A 65 -3.40 14.20 3.88
CA LEU A 65 -1.98 13.98 3.57
C LEU A 65 -1.23 15.27 3.24
N ARG A 66 -1.17 16.19 4.21
CA ARG A 66 -0.65 17.56 4.02
C ARG A 66 0.83 17.66 3.61
N ASN A 67 1.59 16.58 3.76
CA ASN A 67 3.03 16.53 3.44
C ASN A 67 3.34 15.98 2.04
N VAL A 68 2.33 15.64 1.25
CA VAL A 68 2.51 15.09 -0.10
C VAL A 68 3.16 16.14 -1.01
N GLN A 69 4.25 15.72 -1.65
CA GLN A 69 5.06 16.49 -2.58
C GLN A 69 4.92 15.95 -4.01
N VAL A 70 4.68 14.65 -4.18
CA VAL A 70 4.58 14.01 -5.49
C VAL A 70 3.35 13.12 -5.54
N ILE A 71 2.49 13.38 -6.51
CA ILE A 71 1.35 12.54 -6.87
C ILE A 71 1.54 12.10 -8.32
N ASN A 72 1.60 10.79 -8.55
CA ASN A 72 1.62 10.21 -9.88
C ASN A 72 0.53 9.15 -10.01
N PHE A 73 -0.56 9.55 -10.67
CA PHE A 73 -1.68 8.71 -11.08
C PHE A 73 -1.83 8.73 -12.61
N GLY A 74 -0.71 8.81 -13.33
CA GLY A 74 -0.72 8.68 -14.78
C GLY A 74 -1.18 7.29 -15.21
N ASP A 75 -1.91 7.21 -16.33
CA ASP A 75 -2.44 5.95 -16.88
C ASP A 75 -3.31 5.20 -15.87
N CYS A 76 -4.15 5.94 -15.12
CA CYS A 76 -5.00 5.35 -14.07
C CYS A 76 -6.49 5.34 -14.38
N LEU A 77 -6.93 5.79 -15.56
CA LEU A 77 -8.35 6.01 -15.88
C LEU A 77 -9.03 6.89 -14.81
N VAL A 78 -8.41 8.01 -14.43
CA VAL A 78 -8.89 8.91 -13.38
C VAL A 78 -10.30 9.44 -13.69
N ARG A 79 -10.60 9.63 -14.97
CA ARG A 79 -11.81 10.25 -15.53
C ARG A 79 -12.03 11.69 -15.03
N SER A 80 -12.91 12.42 -15.71
CA SER A 80 -13.20 13.82 -15.37
C SER A 80 -13.72 14.01 -13.95
N GLU A 81 -14.66 13.18 -13.49
CA GLU A 81 -15.20 13.27 -12.11
C GLU A 81 -14.10 13.08 -11.05
N GLY A 82 -13.20 12.11 -11.26
CA GLY A 82 -12.08 11.86 -10.36
C GLY A 82 -11.07 13.01 -10.35
N ALA A 83 -10.78 13.58 -11.53
CA ALA A 83 -9.91 14.73 -11.68
C ALA A 83 -10.47 15.98 -10.98
N SER A 84 -11.78 16.25 -11.12
CA SER A 84 -12.46 17.33 -10.41
C SER A 84 -12.38 17.14 -8.89
N ALA A 85 -12.61 15.93 -8.36
CA ALA A 85 -12.48 15.66 -6.93
C ALA A 85 -11.04 15.87 -6.40
N ILE A 86 -10.03 15.50 -7.20
CA ILE A 86 -8.62 15.78 -6.89
C ILE A 86 -8.38 17.31 -6.90
N SER A 87 -8.94 18.05 -7.86
CA SER A 87 -8.81 19.50 -7.97
C SER A 87 -9.38 20.25 -6.75
N GLU A 88 -10.52 19.80 -6.22
CA GLU A 88 -11.09 20.36 -4.98
C GLU A 88 -10.13 20.16 -3.80
N THR A 89 -9.58 18.95 -3.68
CA THR A 89 -8.62 18.62 -2.62
C THR A 89 -7.33 19.41 -2.73
N LEU A 90 -6.85 19.65 -3.95
CA LEU A 90 -5.70 20.51 -4.22
C LEU A 90 -5.98 21.95 -3.82
N THR A 91 -7.17 22.48 -4.11
CA THR A 91 -7.54 23.85 -3.76
C THR A 91 -7.49 24.08 -2.24
N GLU A 92 -7.97 23.11 -1.46
CA GLU A 92 -8.01 23.18 0.01
C GLU A 92 -6.70 22.77 0.72
N GLY A 93 -5.80 22.10 0.01
CA GLY A 93 -4.71 21.34 0.63
C GLY A 93 -3.42 21.25 -0.15
N LEU A 94 -2.57 20.31 0.30
CA LEU A 94 -1.28 19.95 -0.32
C LEU A 94 -0.37 21.15 -0.65
N PRO A 95 -0.08 22.06 0.30
CA PRO A 95 0.59 23.34 0.01
C PRO A 95 2.04 23.18 -0.49
N ILE A 96 2.65 22.02 -0.27
CA ILE A 96 4.04 21.73 -0.65
C ILE A 96 4.14 20.79 -1.85
N LEU A 97 3.05 20.63 -2.61
CA LEU A 97 3.05 19.79 -3.82
C LEU A 97 4.03 20.33 -4.85
N LYS A 98 4.86 19.43 -5.39
CA LYS A 98 5.87 19.68 -6.40
C LYS A 98 5.52 19.08 -7.74
N GLU A 99 4.96 17.87 -7.73
CA GLU A 99 4.60 17.16 -8.96
C GLU A 99 3.19 16.60 -8.85
N LEU A 100 2.38 16.89 -9.87
CA LEU A 100 1.10 16.25 -10.11
C LEU A 100 1.10 15.66 -11.52
N ASN A 101 0.96 14.34 -11.61
CA ASN A 101 0.77 13.65 -12.89
C ASN A 101 -0.60 12.96 -12.92
N LEU A 102 -1.46 13.41 -13.83
CA LEU A 102 -2.76 12.84 -14.18
C LEU A 102 -2.85 12.61 -15.72
N SER A 103 -1.73 12.32 -16.37
CA SER A 103 -1.67 12.01 -17.81
C SER A 103 -2.43 10.71 -18.12
N PHE A 104 -2.93 10.54 -19.35
CA PHE A 104 -3.58 9.29 -19.79
C PHE A 104 -4.72 8.84 -18.85
N GLY A 105 -5.56 9.79 -18.43
CA GLY A 105 -6.65 9.54 -17.48
C GLY A 105 -8.05 9.70 -18.08
N GLU A 106 -8.16 9.91 -19.40
CA GLU A 106 -9.39 10.30 -20.12
C GLU A 106 -10.12 11.47 -19.44
N ILE A 107 -9.34 12.51 -19.13
CA ILE A 107 -9.85 13.75 -18.52
C ILE A 107 -10.29 14.69 -19.63
N THR A 108 -11.52 15.18 -19.56
CA THR A 108 -12.05 16.17 -20.52
C THR A 108 -11.45 17.56 -20.29
N LYS A 109 -11.53 18.41 -21.30
CA LYS A 109 -11.02 19.80 -21.24
C LYS A 109 -11.48 20.58 -20.01
N ASP A 110 -12.75 20.47 -19.62
CA ASP A 110 -13.31 21.28 -18.53
C ASP A 110 -12.70 20.87 -17.18
N ALA A 111 -12.61 19.56 -16.92
CA ALA A 111 -11.98 19.03 -15.71
C ALA A 111 -10.47 19.32 -15.67
N ALA A 112 -9.77 19.27 -16.80
CA ALA A 112 -8.36 19.62 -16.86
C ALA A 112 -8.11 21.12 -16.55
N LEU A 113 -9.00 22.01 -16.99
CA LEU A 113 -8.95 23.42 -16.64
C LEU A 113 -9.21 23.66 -15.14
N GLU A 114 -10.08 22.85 -14.52
CA GLU A 114 -10.27 22.88 -13.06
C GLU A 114 -8.99 22.46 -12.31
N VAL A 115 -8.35 21.36 -12.74
CA VAL A 115 -7.06 20.91 -12.18
C VAL A 115 -6.00 22.01 -12.32
N ALA A 116 -5.88 22.64 -13.49
CA ALA A 116 -4.93 23.72 -13.72
C ALA A 116 -5.16 24.91 -12.77
N ARG A 117 -6.42 25.32 -12.57
CA ARG A 117 -6.75 26.41 -11.63
C ARG A 117 -6.46 26.02 -10.18
N SER A 118 -6.67 24.76 -9.81
CA SER A 118 -6.45 24.29 -8.43
C SER A 118 -4.98 24.37 -7.98
N VAL A 119 -4.03 24.34 -8.93
CA VAL A 119 -2.60 24.42 -8.62
C VAL A 119 -2.06 25.86 -8.55
N GLN A 120 -2.88 26.88 -8.80
CA GLN A 120 -2.46 28.30 -8.82
C GLN A 120 -1.70 28.74 -7.55
N HIS A 121 -2.09 28.21 -6.39
CA HIS A 121 -1.51 28.55 -5.09
C HIS A 121 -0.47 27.52 -4.61
N LYS A 122 0.10 26.73 -5.51
CA LYS A 122 1.15 25.74 -5.23
C LYS A 122 2.50 26.32 -5.60
N ASP A 123 3.08 27.10 -4.68
CA ASP A 123 4.33 27.83 -4.90
C ASP A 123 5.52 26.91 -5.21
N GLN A 124 5.51 25.69 -4.66
CA GLN A 124 6.55 24.69 -4.86
C GLN A 124 6.30 23.78 -6.06
N LEU A 125 5.23 24.00 -6.84
CA LEU A 125 4.95 23.17 -8.01
C LEU A 125 6.07 23.33 -9.04
N GLU A 126 6.62 22.22 -9.44
CA GLU A 126 7.67 22.06 -10.46
C GLU A 126 7.09 21.44 -11.73
N LYS A 127 6.09 20.55 -11.60
CA LYS A 127 5.50 19.84 -12.74
C LYS A 127 4.00 19.57 -12.58
N LEU A 128 3.22 19.90 -13.61
CA LEU A 128 1.84 19.50 -13.84
C LEU A 128 1.77 18.74 -15.16
N ASP A 129 1.44 17.45 -15.12
CA ASP A 129 1.34 16.60 -16.30
C ASP A 129 -0.12 16.18 -16.53
N LEU A 130 -0.64 16.60 -17.69
CA LEU A 130 -2.01 16.34 -18.16
C LEU A 130 -2.01 15.79 -19.59
N ASN A 131 -0.86 15.27 -20.06
CA ASN A 131 -0.70 14.75 -21.42
C ASN A 131 -1.63 13.56 -21.70
N GLY A 132 -1.96 13.31 -22.97
CA GLY A 132 -2.68 12.11 -23.39
C GLY A 132 -4.08 11.97 -22.80
N ASN A 133 -4.76 13.09 -22.56
CA ASN A 133 -6.13 13.11 -22.07
C ASN A 133 -7.09 13.36 -23.24
N SER A 134 -8.34 13.77 -22.94
CA SER A 134 -9.37 14.05 -23.93
C SER A 134 -9.63 15.56 -24.00
N LEU A 135 -8.57 16.35 -24.15
CA LEU A 135 -8.65 17.81 -24.14
C LEU A 135 -9.05 18.38 -25.51
N GLY A 136 -8.52 17.77 -26.58
CA GLY A 136 -8.57 18.29 -27.94
C GLY A 136 -7.66 19.52 -28.12
N GLU A 137 -7.52 19.97 -29.36
CA GLU A 137 -6.67 21.12 -29.70
C GLU A 137 -7.08 22.39 -28.95
N ASP A 138 -8.39 22.69 -28.94
CA ASP A 138 -8.96 23.83 -28.20
C ASP A 138 -8.72 23.73 -26.69
N GLY A 139 -8.84 22.52 -26.12
CA GLY A 139 -8.60 22.30 -24.69
C GLY A 139 -7.15 22.49 -24.32
N CYS A 140 -6.22 22.01 -25.16
CA CYS A 140 -4.80 22.20 -24.99
C CYS A 140 -4.40 23.68 -25.05
N GLU A 141 -4.94 24.45 -25.99
CA GLU A 141 -4.67 25.88 -26.10
C GLU A 141 -5.20 26.65 -24.88
N ASN A 142 -6.45 26.38 -24.46
CA ASN A 142 -7.03 26.99 -23.27
C ASN A 142 -6.23 26.66 -22.01
N LEU A 143 -5.75 25.42 -21.88
CA LEU A 143 -4.92 24.98 -20.75
C LEU A 143 -3.58 25.73 -20.73
N ARG A 144 -2.95 25.92 -21.89
CA ARG A 144 -1.73 26.75 -22.03
C ARG A 144 -2.00 28.19 -21.62
N GLU A 145 -3.06 28.81 -22.12
CA GLU A 145 -3.42 30.19 -21.79
C GLU A 145 -3.67 30.38 -20.29
N VAL A 146 -4.38 29.43 -19.65
CA VAL A 146 -4.62 29.47 -18.20
C VAL A 146 -3.30 29.39 -17.43
N MET A 147 -2.42 28.45 -17.79
CA MET A 147 -1.12 28.30 -17.13
C MET A 147 -0.19 29.50 -17.37
N GLU A 148 -0.23 30.12 -18.55
CA GLU A 148 0.49 31.36 -18.86
C GLU A 148 -0.02 32.53 -18.02
N ASN A 149 -1.33 32.71 -17.92
CA ASN A 149 -1.95 33.75 -17.10
C ASN A 149 -1.60 33.63 -15.61
N MET A 150 -1.33 32.40 -15.14
CA MET A 150 -0.87 32.13 -13.77
C MET A 150 0.66 32.22 -13.62
N ASN A 151 1.42 32.50 -14.68
CA ASN A 151 2.89 32.44 -14.73
C ASN A 151 3.45 31.06 -14.34
N MET A 152 2.79 29.99 -14.78
CA MET A 152 3.13 28.59 -14.50
C MET A 152 3.34 27.78 -15.78
N ALA A 153 3.48 28.42 -16.94
CA ALA A 153 3.60 27.75 -18.23
C ALA A 153 4.82 26.81 -18.33
N ASP A 154 5.90 27.11 -17.61
CA ASP A 154 7.11 26.30 -17.51
C ASP A 154 6.90 24.99 -16.72
N LYS A 155 5.87 24.93 -15.88
CA LYS A 155 5.52 23.78 -15.05
C LYS A 155 4.60 22.80 -15.79
N LEU A 156 3.94 23.24 -16.87
CA LEU A 156 3.05 22.39 -17.64
C LEU A 156 3.86 21.39 -18.49
N GLY A 157 3.52 20.11 -18.40
CA GLY A 157 4.10 19.03 -19.19
C GLY A 157 3.78 19.15 -20.68
N SER A 158 4.30 18.20 -21.47
CA SER A 158 3.91 18.08 -22.87
C SER A 158 2.41 17.79 -22.97
N LEU A 159 1.78 18.26 -24.04
CA LEU A 159 0.40 17.90 -24.41
C LEU A 159 0.40 17.28 -25.82
N SER A 160 1.52 16.69 -26.23
CA SER A 160 1.72 16.20 -27.61
C SER A 160 0.91 14.97 -27.95
N ASP A 161 0.54 14.20 -26.93
CA ASP A 161 -0.09 12.90 -27.09
C ASP A 161 -1.60 12.98 -26.84
N ASP A 162 -2.15 14.18 -26.69
CA ASP A 162 -3.59 14.43 -26.60
C ASP A 162 -4.21 14.33 -28.01
N GLU A 163 -4.83 13.18 -28.31
CA GLU A 163 -5.45 12.91 -29.61
C GLU A 163 -6.93 13.33 -29.66
N GLY A 164 -7.35 14.26 -28.79
CA GLY A 164 -8.73 14.44 -28.36
C GLY A 164 -9.81 14.51 -29.46
N GLU A 165 -10.73 13.56 -29.39
CA GLU A 165 -12.16 13.86 -29.43
C GLU A 165 -12.77 13.39 -28.10
N PRO A 166 -13.66 14.16 -27.46
CA PRO A 166 -14.47 13.62 -26.37
C PRO A 166 -15.33 12.52 -26.99
N GLU A 167 -15.12 11.26 -26.61
CA GLU A 167 -16.11 10.21 -26.88
C GLU A 167 -17.46 10.73 -26.36
N GLU A 168 -18.45 10.87 -27.25
CA GLU A 168 -19.84 11.09 -26.83
C GLU A 168 -20.16 9.92 -25.93
N ASP A 169 -20.49 10.18 -24.66
CA ASP A 169 -20.82 9.19 -23.62
C ASP A 169 -21.51 7.94 -24.22
N GLU A 170 -20.72 6.95 -24.66
CA GLU A 170 -21.19 5.59 -24.78
C GLU A 170 -21.15 5.10 -23.35
N ASP A 171 -22.33 5.00 -22.76
CA ASP A 171 -22.62 4.26 -21.55
C ASP A 171 -21.92 2.88 -21.61
N GLU A 172 -20.64 2.81 -21.28
CA GLU A 172 -20.04 1.56 -20.83
C GLU A 172 -20.38 1.44 -19.34
N GLU A 173 -21.65 1.10 -19.14
CA GLU A 173 -22.00 0.10 -18.13
C GLU A 173 -21.18 -1.18 -18.39
N GLU A 174 -19.89 -1.12 -18.04
CA GLU A 174 -19.18 -2.26 -17.47
C GLU A 174 -18.96 -1.98 -15.97
N ASP A 175 -20.00 -1.47 -15.29
CA ASP A 175 -20.21 -1.85 -13.89
C ASP A 175 -20.64 -3.32 -13.95
N ASP A 176 -19.66 -4.23 -14.03
CA ASP A 176 -19.88 -5.62 -13.67
C ASP A 176 -20.64 -5.62 -12.33
N ASP A 177 -21.86 -6.16 -12.37
CA ASP A 177 -22.72 -6.45 -11.24
C ASP A 177 -21.90 -7.10 -10.11
N ASP A 178 -21.46 -6.29 -9.16
CA ASP A 178 -21.31 -6.70 -7.77
C ASP A 178 -21.93 -5.58 -6.93
N ASP A 179 -23.26 -5.56 -7.01
CA ASP A 179 -24.16 -5.08 -5.97
C ASP A 179 -23.67 -5.62 -4.62
N TYR A 180 -22.95 -4.78 -3.89
CA TYR A 180 -22.81 -4.94 -2.45
C TYR A 180 -23.33 -3.66 -1.82
N GLU A 181 -24.55 -3.80 -1.33
CA GLU A 181 -25.20 -2.93 -0.39
C GLU A 181 -24.19 -2.42 0.65
N ASP A 182 -24.38 -1.15 1.00
CA ASP A 182 -24.03 -0.58 2.30
C ASP A 182 -23.99 -1.69 3.36
N VAL A 183 -22.84 -1.87 4.02
CA VAL A 183 -22.84 -2.52 5.33
C VAL A 183 -23.45 -1.49 6.26
N GLU A 184 -24.78 -1.45 6.30
CA GLU A 184 -25.53 -0.86 7.39
C GLU A 184 -25.04 -1.48 8.69
N GLU A 185 -24.96 -0.63 9.72
CA GLU A 185 -24.68 -0.99 11.09
C GLU A 185 -25.69 -2.06 11.56
N GLU A 186 -25.29 -3.33 11.66
CA GLU A 186 -26.13 -4.31 12.35
C GLU A 186 -25.97 -4.18 13.87
N GLU A 187 -26.98 -3.55 14.45
CA GLU A 187 -27.33 -3.62 15.87
C GLU A 187 -27.60 -5.07 16.32
N GLU A 188 -27.48 -5.24 17.63
CA GLU A 188 -27.61 -6.46 18.43
C GLU A 188 -28.86 -7.32 18.15
N GLU A 189 -28.70 -8.65 18.09
CA GLU A 189 -29.69 -9.56 18.68
C GLU A 189 -29.05 -10.71 19.47
N GLU A 190 -29.52 -10.86 20.71
CA GLU A 190 -29.20 -11.93 21.64
C GLU A 190 -29.87 -13.26 21.26
N GLY A 191 -29.08 -14.34 21.32
CA GLY A 191 -29.48 -15.56 22.04
C GLY A 191 -30.29 -16.62 21.30
N GLU A 192 -29.71 -17.81 21.17
CA GLU A 192 -30.42 -19.04 21.56
C GLU A 192 -29.45 -20.19 21.92
N LYS A 193 -29.67 -20.76 23.11
CA LYS A 193 -29.02 -21.97 23.60
C LYS A 193 -29.62 -23.18 22.91
N SER A 194 -28.79 -24.12 22.47
CA SER A 194 -29.22 -25.52 22.34
C SER A 194 -28.21 -26.46 22.98
N GLU A 195 -28.69 -27.19 23.99
CA GLU A 195 -28.00 -28.28 24.66
C GLU A 195 -28.16 -29.60 23.88
N LEU A 196 -27.21 -30.51 24.15
CA LEU A 196 -27.23 -31.98 24.01
C LEU A 196 -26.83 -32.59 22.65
N ASN A 197 -25.63 -33.18 22.60
CA ASN A 197 -25.52 -34.58 23.02
C ASN A 197 -24.07 -35.07 23.20
N GLN A 198 -23.88 -35.80 24.30
CA GLN A 198 -22.65 -36.48 24.69
C GLN A 198 -22.33 -37.65 23.76
N PHE A 199 -21.10 -37.71 23.24
CA PHE A 199 -20.47 -38.98 22.89
C PHE A 199 -19.16 -39.10 23.66
N SER A 200 -19.14 -40.04 24.60
CA SER A 200 -18.02 -40.29 25.51
C SER A 200 -16.88 -40.96 24.75
N THR A 201 -15.68 -40.39 24.85
CA THR A 201 -14.41 -41.11 24.59
C THR A 201 -13.53 -41.05 25.85
N PRO A 202 -12.66 -42.06 26.09
CA PRO A 202 -12.04 -42.28 27.40
C PRO A 202 -11.04 -41.17 27.78
N PRO A 203 -10.74 -40.97 29.07
CA PRO A 203 -9.91 -39.87 29.53
C PRO A 203 -8.46 -40.10 29.10
N SER A 204 -8.04 -39.39 28.05
CA SER A 204 -6.64 -39.29 27.67
C SER A 204 -6.05 -38.07 28.37
N ALA A 205 -4.87 -38.24 28.98
CA ALA A 205 -4.10 -37.29 29.77
C ALA A 205 -4.06 -35.84 29.20
N PRO A 206 -3.84 -34.80 30.03
CA PRO A 206 -3.85 -33.40 29.60
C PRO A 206 -2.84 -33.18 28.47
N ARG A 207 -3.33 -32.98 27.24
CA ARG A 207 -2.50 -32.66 26.08
C ARG A 207 -2.11 -31.19 26.20
N THR A 208 -0.80 -30.93 26.14
CA THR A 208 -0.24 -29.58 26.07
C THR A 208 -0.87 -28.81 24.91
N PRO A 209 -1.21 -27.52 25.09
CA PRO A 209 -1.71 -26.70 23.98
C PRO A 209 -0.60 -26.60 22.92
N ASP A 210 -0.90 -27.04 21.69
CA ASP A 210 0.11 -27.29 20.67
C ASP A 210 0.09 -26.17 19.60
N ALA A 211 1.17 -25.39 19.56
CA ALA A 211 1.37 -24.34 18.56
C ALA A 211 1.24 -24.86 17.11
N SER A 212 1.50 -26.15 16.88
CA SER A 212 1.30 -26.84 15.60
C SER A 212 -0.15 -26.84 15.12
N THR A 213 -1.12 -27.07 16.02
CA THR A 213 -2.55 -27.07 15.65
C THR A 213 -3.02 -25.66 15.30
N PHE A 214 -2.49 -24.65 16.00
CA PHE A 214 -2.75 -23.25 15.64
C PHE A 214 -2.17 -22.91 14.26
N LEU A 215 -0.89 -23.20 14.01
CA LEU A 215 -0.24 -22.89 12.72
C LEU A 215 -0.80 -23.72 11.54
N SER A 216 -1.53 -24.80 11.80
CA SER A 216 -2.23 -25.53 10.74
C SER A 216 -3.60 -24.93 10.44
N PHE A 217 -4.31 -24.46 11.47
CA PHE A 217 -5.66 -23.92 11.38
C PHE A 217 -5.84 -22.74 12.36
N PRO A 218 -5.43 -21.52 11.96
CA PRO A 218 -5.43 -20.36 12.85
C PRO A 218 -6.84 -19.99 13.28
N SER A 219 -7.06 -19.79 14.58
CA SER A 219 -8.26 -19.14 15.11
C SER A 219 -7.93 -18.35 16.38
N PRO A 220 -8.70 -17.29 16.70
CA PRO A 220 -8.50 -16.50 17.91
C PRO A 220 -8.51 -17.37 19.19
N ASP A 221 -9.48 -18.27 19.33
CA ASP A 221 -9.59 -19.16 20.49
C ASP A 221 -8.36 -20.06 20.65
N LYS A 222 -7.82 -20.58 19.54
CA LYS A 222 -6.63 -21.45 19.57
C LYS A 222 -5.39 -20.66 19.98
N LEU A 223 -5.27 -19.40 19.54
CA LEU A 223 -4.18 -18.53 19.93
C LEU A 223 -4.24 -18.21 21.44
N LEU A 224 -5.42 -17.89 21.96
CA LEU A 224 -5.61 -17.61 23.39
C LEU A 224 -5.38 -18.85 24.25
N ARG A 225 -5.78 -20.04 23.79
CA ARG A 225 -5.56 -21.31 24.48
C ARG A 225 -4.08 -21.69 24.68
N LEU A 226 -3.15 -21.08 23.93
CA LEU A 226 -1.71 -21.22 24.17
C LEU A 226 -1.26 -20.54 25.48
N GLY A 227 -2.05 -19.59 25.99
CA GLY A 227 -1.86 -18.91 27.26
C GLY A 227 -0.54 -18.14 27.36
N ALA A 228 -0.05 -17.93 28.57
CA ALA A 228 1.14 -17.12 28.86
C ALA A 228 2.47 -17.64 28.26
N LYS A 229 2.49 -18.85 27.69
CA LYS A 229 3.69 -19.44 27.03
C LYS A 229 3.61 -19.41 25.51
N ARG A 230 2.57 -18.79 24.94
CA ARG A 230 2.31 -18.70 23.50
C ARG A 230 3.53 -18.29 22.69
N SER A 231 4.16 -17.18 23.04
CA SER A 231 5.33 -16.61 22.36
C SER A 231 6.49 -17.61 22.29
N PHE A 232 6.76 -18.32 23.39
CA PHE A 232 7.79 -19.36 23.46
C PHE A 232 7.44 -20.59 22.61
N LEU A 233 6.19 -21.06 22.67
CA LEU A 233 5.73 -22.23 21.91
C LEU A 233 5.76 -21.97 20.39
N LEU A 234 5.35 -20.79 19.95
CA LEU A 234 5.40 -20.39 18.55
C LEU A 234 6.85 -20.24 18.07
N GLN A 235 7.73 -19.61 18.86
CA GLN A 235 9.15 -19.54 18.54
C GLN A 235 9.78 -20.92 18.39
N GLN A 236 9.42 -21.91 19.23
CA GLN A 236 9.98 -23.26 19.13
C GLN A 236 9.49 -24.00 17.88
N GLN A 237 8.26 -23.75 17.46
CA GLN A 237 7.63 -24.44 16.33
C GLN A 237 8.00 -23.86 14.96
N VAL A 238 8.25 -22.55 14.89
CA VAL A 238 8.62 -21.86 13.64
C VAL A 238 10.12 -22.04 13.38
N ASP A 239 10.43 -22.64 12.23
CA ASP A 239 11.79 -22.75 11.72
C ASP A 239 12.24 -21.41 11.13
N VAL A 240 12.86 -20.60 11.98
CA VAL A 240 13.37 -19.26 11.60
C VAL A 240 14.55 -19.31 10.62
N LEU A 241 15.11 -20.49 10.31
CA LEU A 241 16.15 -20.59 9.28
C LEU A 241 15.54 -20.59 7.86
N ASP A 242 14.26 -20.97 7.76
CA ASP A 242 13.50 -20.97 6.53
C ASP A 242 12.65 -19.69 6.45
N ALA A 243 13.07 -18.78 5.59
CA ALA A 243 12.43 -17.49 5.40
C ALA A 243 10.99 -17.60 4.88
N SER A 244 10.68 -18.65 4.10
CA SER A 244 9.34 -18.90 3.57
C SER A 244 8.40 -19.37 4.67
N LYS A 245 8.83 -20.36 5.48
CA LYS A 245 8.04 -20.82 6.63
C LYS A 245 7.86 -19.75 7.69
N THR A 246 8.86 -18.89 7.88
CA THR A 246 8.75 -17.75 8.79
C THR A 246 7.69 -16.76 8.31
N ALA A 247 7.66 -16.47 7.01
CA ALA A 247 6.63 -15.62 6.41
C ALA A 247 5.23 -16.27 6.49
N GLU A 248 5.11 -17.57 6.27
CA GLU A 248 3.86 -18.30 6.41
C GLU A 248 3.34 -18.25 7.86
N ALA A 249 4.21 -18.48 8.84
CA ALA A 249 3.85 -18.41 10.25
C ALA A 249 3.44 -16.99 10.65
N PHE A 250 4.16 -15.97 10.18
CA PHE A 250 3.81 -14.56 10.38
C PHE A 250 2.39 -14.28 9.87
N LEU A 251 2.10 -14.63 8.61
CA LEU A 251 0.79 -14.38 8.01
C LEU A 251 -0.35 -15.12 8.73
N LYS A 252 -0.11 -16.35 9.17
CA LYS A 252 -1.09 -17.15 9.94
C LYS A 252 -1.35 -16.60 11.35
N ILE A 253 -0.36 -15.99 11.99
CA ILE A 253 -0.56 -15.30 13.27
C ILE A 253 -1.30 -13.98 13.02
N SER A 254 -0.93 -13.24 11.98
CA SER A 254 -1.61 -12.00 11.60
C SER A 254 -3.07 -12.21 11.17
N SER A 255 -3.41 -13.36 10.58
CA SER A 255 -4.76 -13.62 10.06
C SER A 255 -5.83 -13.74 11.15
N VAL A 256 -5.46 -13.92 12.42
CA VAL A 256 -6.41 -13.98 13.54
C VAL A 256 -6.54 -12.65 14.29
N TYR A 257 -5.91 -11.59 13.79
CA TYR A 257 -6.02 -10.25 14.33
C TYR A 257 -7.47 -9.74 14.26
N LYS A 258 -7.94 -9.16 15.36
CA LYS A 258 -9.25 -8.48 15.46
C LYS A 258 -9.03 -7.16 16.19
N GLU A 259 -9.52 -6.05 15.62
CA GLU A 259 -9.33 -4.72 16.21
C GLU A 259 -10.17 -4.56 17.49
N ASP A 260 -11.38 -5.12 17.50
CA ASP A 260 -12.36 -4.97 18.58
C ASP A 260 -12.09 -5.88 19.79
N ASP A 261 -11.15 -6.82 19.67
CA ASP A 261 -10.78 -7.76 20.73
C ASP A 261 -9.37 -7.45 21.26
N ALA A 262 -9.31 -6.70 22.35
CA ALA A 262 -8.06 -6.27 22.97
C ALA A 262 -7.16 -7.44 23.42
N GLU A 263 -7.75 -8.57 23.80
CA GLU A 263 -7.00 -9.75 24.26
C GLU A 263 -6.36 -10.48 23.08
N VAL A 264 -7.12 -10.68 21.99
CA VAL A 264 -6.62 -11.28 20.74
C VAL A 264 -5.59 -10.37 20.08
N LYS A 265 -5.84 -9.06 20.04
CA LYS A 265 -4.89 -8.06 19.52
C LYS A 265 -3.56 -8.13 20.24
N ALA A 266 -3.56 -8.07 21.58
CA ALA A 266 -2.34 -8.18 22.38
C ALA A 266 -1.63 -9.53 22.13
N ALA A 267 -2.40 -10.61 22.05
CA ALA A 267 -1.88 -11.95 21.79
C ALA A 267 -1.18 -12.09 20.44
N VAL A 268 -1.76 -11.53 19.38
CA VAL A 268 -1.19 -11.52 18.03
C VAL A 268 0.09 -10.71 18.00
N LEU A 269 0.08 -9.48 18.53
CA LEU A 269 1.24 -8.59 18.52
C LEU A 269 2.42 -9.19 19.29
N GLU A 270 2.18 -9.73 20.48
CA GLU A 270 3.21 -10.39 21.30
C GLU A 270 3.81 -11.62 20.58
N SER A 271 2.96 -12.39 19.90
CA SER A 271 3.39 -13.58 19.17
C SER A 271 4.21 -13.25 17.93
N ILE A 272 3.80 -12.22 17.18
CA ILE A 272 4.52 -11.73 16.00
C ILE A 272 5.88 -11.17 16.43
N ASP A 273 5.90 -10.31 17.44
CA ASP A 273 7.14 -9.72 17.95
C ASP A 273 8.14 -10.80 18.37
N ALA A 274 7.68 -11.83 19.07
CA ALA A 274 8.51 -12.95 19.47
C ALA A 274 9.10 -13.73 18.27
N VAL A 275 8.28 -14.05 17.26
CA VAL A 275 8.74 -14.81 16.08
C VAL A 275 9.71 -13.98 15.24
N LEU A 276 9.38 -12.71 14.98
CA LEU A 276 10.24 -11.81 14.19
C LEU A 276 11.53 -11.48 14.92
N SER A 277 11.47 -11.19 16.23
CA SER A 277 12.68 -10.95 17.03
C SER A 277 13.64 -12.13 16.95
N LYS A 278 13.13 -13.37 17.08
CA LYS A 278 13.96 -14.57 16.94
C LYS A 278 14.55 -14.70 15.52
N ALA A 279 13.77 -14.41 14.48
CA ALA A 279 14.22 -14.49 13.10
C ALA A 279 15.31 -13.46 12.78
N PHE A 280 15.09 -12.18 13.07
CA PHE A 280 16.04 -11.11 12.74
C PHE A 280 17.28 -11.07 13.65
N LEU A 281 17.22 -11.64 14.86
CA LEU A 281 18.41 -11.85 15.68
C LEU A 281 19.26 -13.05 15.24
N THR A 282 18.75 -13.89 14.33
CA THR A 282 19.50 -15.04 13.78
C THR A 282 20.40 -14.56 12.64
N PRO A 283 21.75 -14.63 12.76
CA PRO A 283 22.66 -14.02 11.78
C PRO A 283 22.57 -14.59 10.35
N SER A 284 22.09 -15.82 10.21
CA SER A 284 21.91 -16.50 8.92
C SER A 284 20.52 -16.32 8.32
N PHE A 285 19.65 -15.50 8.93
CA PHE A 285 18.29 -15.31 8.44
C PHE A 285 18.26 -14.51 7.14
N GLN A 286 17.55 -15.02 6.15
CA GLN A 286 17.43 -14.40 4.84
C GLN A 286 16.25 -13.41 4.82
N GLY A 287 16.43 -12.23 5.42
CA GLY A 287 15.36 -11.22 5.53
C GLY A 287 14.73 -10.81 4.20
N LEU A 288 15.52 -10.74 3.11
CA LEU A 288 15.00 -10.46 1.77
C LEU A 288 14.11 -11.59 1.25
N SER A 289 14.52 -12.85 1.43
CA SER A 289 13.71 -14.02 1.04
C SER A 289 12.41 -14.10 1.85
N PHE A 290 12.43 -13.64 3.11
CA PHE A 290 11.25 -13.57 3.96
C PHE A 290 10.25 -12.56 3.41
N MET A 291 10.71 -11.35 3.09
CA MET A 291 9.88 -10.31 2.49
C MET A 291 9.30 -10.74 1.14
N SER A 292 10.13 -11.30 0.23
CA SER A 292 9.65 -11.80 -1.06
C SER A 292 8.62 -12.92 -0.88
N SER A 293 8.84 -13.87 0.04
CA SER A 293 7.90 -14.96 0.30
C SER A 293 6.58 -14.43 0.86
N MET A 294 6.63 -13.44 1.75
CA MET A 294 5.45 -12.79 2.32
C MET A 294 4.63 -12.09 1.22
N LEU A 295 5.28 -11.32 0.35
CA LEU A 295 4.63 -10.62 -0.76
C LEU A 295 3.98 -11.60 -1.76
N VAL A 296 4.65 -12.72 -2.07
CA VAL A 296 4.09 -13.79 -2.91
C VAL A 296 2.86 -14.41 -2.25
N MET A 297 2.93 -14.76 -0.96
CA MET A 297 1.80 -15.35 -0.23
C MET A 297 0.62 -14.39 -0.08
N LEU A 298 0.88 -13.08 -0.07
CA LEU A 298 -0.15 -12.04 -0.10
C LEU A 298 -0.74 -11.78 -1.49
N GLY A 299 -0.26 -12.49 -2.53
CA GLY A 299 -0.69 -12.31 -3.91
C GLY A 299 -0.16 -11.03 -4.57
N LEU A 300 0.77 -10.32 -3.93
CA LEU A 300 1.36 -9.06 -4.41
C LEU A 300 2.52 -9.30 -5.40
N LEU A 301 2.95 -10.54 -5.56
CA LEU A 301 3.96 -10.98 -6.53
C LEU A 301 3.51 -12.30 -7.19
N LYS A 302 3.52 -12.38 -8.52
CA LYS A 302 3.24 -13.63 -9.25
C LYS A 302 4.46 -14.57 -9.17
N VAL A 303 4.23 -15.84 -8.81
CA VAL A 303 5.24 -16.92 -8.67
C VAL A 303 6.03 -17.18 -9.97
N GLN A 304 5.45 -16.87 -11.12
CA GLN A 304 6.10 -17.00 -12.43
C GLN A 304 6.82 -15.71 -12.79
N THR A 305 8.00 -15.50 -12.21
CA THR A 305 9.11 -14.81 -12.89
C THR A 305 10.32 -14.80 -11.98
N PHE A 306 11.15 -15.83 -12.08
CA PHE A 306 12.57 -15.73 -11.71
C PHE A 306 13.36 -14.81 -12.67
N SER A 307 12.68 -13.98 -13.51
CA SER A 307 13.31 -13.12 -14.52
C SER A 307 12.59 -11.78 -14.77
N LEU A 308 11.63 -11.35 -13.94
CA LEU A 308 11.12 -9.98 -13.98
C LEU A 308 11.26 -9.38 -12.59
N VAL A 309 12.12 -8.38 -12.52
CA VAL A 309 12.50 -7.64 -11.32
C VAL A 309 11.37 -6.67 -11.00
N TYR A 310 10.48 -7.05 -10.09
CA TYR A 310 9.47 -6.14 -9.54
C TYR A 310 10.12 -5.21 -8.49
N PHE A 311 10.02 -3.91 -8.71
CA PHE A 311 10.57 -2.88 -7.83
C PHE A 311 9.60 -2.60 -6.67
N PHE A 312 9.90 -3.14 -5.49
CA PHE A 312 9.29 -2.69 -4.23
C PHE A 312 10.37 -2.03 -3.38
N ARG A 313 10.33 -0.69 -3.26
CA ARG A 313 11.13 0.03 -2.26
C ARG A 313 10.30 0.21 -1.01
N PHE A 314 10.40 -0.74 -0.08
CA PHE A 314 9.93 -0.55 1.29
C PHE A 314 11.09 -0.05 2.16
N THR A 315 11.01 1.19 2.64
CA THR A 315 11.88 1.68 3.72
C THR A 315 11.20 1.40 5.06
N TRP A 316 11.73 0.41 5.80
CA TRP A 316 11.28 0.13 7.17
C TRP A 316 12.13 0.92 8.17
N LYS A 317 11.47 1.70 9.03
CA LYS A 317 12.09 2.28 10.23
C LYS A 317 11.47 1.62 11.45
N CYS A 318 12.03 0.49 11.87
CA CYS A 318 11.53 -0.25 13.02
C CYS A 318 11.99 0.45 14.30
N HIS A 319 11.04 0.95 15.11
CA HIS A 319 11.33 1.58 16.39
C HIS A 319 11.48 0.51 17.47
N VAL A 320 12.63 -0.18 17.52
CA VAL A 320 12.96 -1.11 18.61
C VAL A 320 13.19 -0.30 19.87
N THR A 321 12.15 -0.18 20.71
CA THR A 321 12.22 0.56 21.95
C THR A 321 12.71 -0.35 23.08
N LYS A 322 13.87 0.00 23.63
CA LYS A 322 14.49 -0.45 24.90
C LYS A 322 14.92 -1.93 24.99
N ILE A 323 16.21 -2.17 24.72
CA ILE A 323 17.09 -2.89 25.66
C ILE A 323 18.43 -2.11 25.69
N GLY A 324 18.94 -1.82 26.89
CA GLY A 324 20.08 -0.95 27.10
C GLY A 324 21.37 -1.43 26.41
N HIS A 325 22.20 -0.43 26.08
CA HIS A 325 23.44 -0.43 25.30
C HIS A 325 23.24 -0.22 23.78
N GLU A 326 23.45 1.04 23.39
CA GLU A 326 23.71 1.57 22.04
C GLU A 326 22.81 1.03 20.92
N CYS A 327 21.65 1.69 20.72
CA CYS A 327 20.78 1.45 19.58
C CYS A 327 21.34 2.12 18.31
N ASP A 328 22.01 1.35 17.47
CA ASP A 328 22.16 1.71 16.05
C ASP A 328 20.80 1.49 15.35
N LEU A 329 20.22 2.57 14.81
CA LEU A 329 19.06 2.51 13.92
C LEU A 329 19.40 1.65 12.70
N MET A 330 18.81 0.46 12.58
CA MET A 330 18.80 -0.26 11.31
C MET A 330 17.72 0.34 10.39
N LEU A 331 18.15 1.25 9.53
CA LEU A 331 17.47 1.60 8.29
C LEU A 331 17.65 0.44 7.31
N ILE A 332 16.64 -0.40 7.13
CA ILE A 332 16.64 -1.37 6.02
C ILE A 332 16.13 -0.63 4.79
N SER A 333 17.06 -0.05 4.03
CA SER A 333 16.80 0.42 2.67
C SER A 333 17.12 -0.72 1.70
N THR A 334 16.11 -1.27 1.05
CA THR A 334 16.33 -2.18 -0.08
C THR A 334 16.52 -1.31 -1.33
N GLN A 335 17.77 -1.08 -1.72
CA GLN A 335 18.13 -0.53 -3.04
C GLN A 335 18.36 -1.70 -3.99
N LEU A 336 17.50 -1.86 -5.01
CA LEU A 336 17.77 -2.76 -6.12
C LEU A 336 18.53 -2.01 -7.21
N LEU A 337 19.77 -2.40 -7.46
CA LEU A 337 20.56 -1.96 -8.62
C LEU A 337 20.23 -2.84 -9.83
N LEU A 338 19.91 -2.21 -10.96
CA LEU A 338 19.79 -2.88 -12.26
C LEU A 338 21.16 -3.37 -12.72
N LEU A 339 21.30 -4.68 -12.95
CA LEU A 339 22.27 -5.18 -13.92
C LEU A 339 21.48 -5.76 -15.09
N ASN A 340 21.57 -5.07 -16.22
CA ASN A 340 20.95 -5.44 -17.47
C ASN A 340 21.77 -6.59 -18.11
N PRO A 341 21.19 -7.77 -18.42
CA PRO A 341 21.96 -8.89 -18.97
C PRO A 341 22.42 -8.67 -20.43
N ASP A 342 21.97 -7.62 -21.12
CA ASP A 342 22.25 -7.39 -22.55
C ASP A 342 23.32 -6.33 -22.87
N CYS A 343 24.12 -5.88 -21.90
CA CYS A 343 25.32 -5.09 -22.19
C CYS A 343 26.58 -5.81 -21.74
N GLY A 344 27.19 -6.53 -22.67
CA GLY A 344 28.60 -6.91 -22.57
C GLY A 344 29.48 -5.67 -22.63
N ALA A 345 29.70 -5.03 -21.49
CA ALA A 345 30.74 -4.04 -21.31
C ALA A 345 31.23 -4.07 -19.87
N ASP A 346 32.44 -4.59 -19.73
CA ASP A 346 33.32 -4.56 -18.58
C ASP A 346 33.45 -3.13 -18.03
N LEU A 347 32.84 -2.84 -16.89
CA LEU A 347 33.11 -1.64 -16.09
C LEU A 347 32.94 -2.01 -14.61
N GLY A 348 34.06 -2.32 -13.98
CA GLY A 348 34.15 -2.53 -12.54
C GLY A 348 33.64 -1.30 -11.79
N LEU A 349 32.66 -1.50 -10.92
CA LEU A 349 32.13 -0.47 -10.05
C LEU A 349 32.30 -0.89 -8.59
N HIS A 350 33.15 -0.12 -7.92
CA HIS A 350 33.34 -0.08 -6.49
C HIS A 350 32.00 -0.09 -5.74
N GLN A 351 31.87 -1.04 -4.81
CA GLN A 351 30.88 -1.00 -3.73
C GLN A 351 31.09 0.27 -2.90
N HIS A 352 30.37 1.35 -3.20
CA HIS A 352 30.20 2.45 -2.27
C HIS A 352 28.98 2.16 -1.41
N TYR A 353 29.24 1.65 -0.20
CA TYR A 353 28.29 1.72 0.91
C TYR A 353 27.95 3.19 1.16
N ILE A 354 26.71 3.60 0.87
CA ILE A 354 26.16 4.85 1.38
C ILE A 354 25.50 4.54 2.71
N ILE A 355 26.29 4.61 3.78
CA ILE A 355 25.77 4.81 5.14
C ILE A 355 25.51 6.32 5.25
N THR A 356 24.26 6.74 5.05
CA THR A 356 23.89 8.11 5.43
C THR A 356 23.53 8.11 6.91
N THR A 357 24.53 8.41 7.75
CA THR A 357 24.31 8.81 9.13
C THR A 357 23.63 10.17 9.11
N LEU A 358 22.31 10.23 9.37
CA LEU A 358 21.62 11.48 9.71
C LEU A 358 21.55 11.57 11.24
N HIS A 359 22.15 12.66 11.72
CA HIS A 359 22.47 12.98 13.10
C HIS A 359 21.27 13.52 13.90
#